data_AF-A0A2H3DZ45-F1
#
_entry.id   AF-A0A2H3DZ45-F1
#
_cell.length_a   1.000
_cell.length_b   1.000
_cell.length_c   1.000
_cell.angle_alpha   90.00
_cell.angle_beta   90.00
_cell.angle_gamma   90.00
#
_symmetry.space_group_name_H-M   'P 1'
#
loop_
_entity.id
_entity.type
_entity.pdbx_description
1 polymer ?
#
loop_
_entity_poly.entity_id
_entity_poly.type
_entity_poly.pdbx_seq_one_letter_code
_entity_poly.pdbx_strand_id
1 'polypeptide(L)'
;MAPTVTSTVVDDKPEIYEDSHVHDVYDQIASHFSSTRYKPWPIIANFLATIPTGWIGLDSGTGNGKYLPLPLERPGNIRTIGLDRSLPLLEIAKTAGGVIRDVVWGDVLGYGWRTGAFDYAISIATIHHLATPERRQLAVQRLLEAVSASHGRILIYVWAIEQDELSKRTVPANSQSSQNGQDVLVPWVLNQPSKESLQPARVLQRYYHMFAQNELPGLVIKCAEQMGLCVGPKADFSTGSSGIEIIQDGWERSNYYVELRRWQS
;
A
#
# COMPACT_ATOMS: atom_id res chain seq x y z
N MET A 1 27.90 4.03 -11.77
CA MET A 1 26.92 5.09 -11.43
C MET A 1 25.86 4.48 -10.53
N ALA A 2 25.39 5.18 -9.49
CA ALA A 2 24.25 4.72 -8.72
C ALA A 2 23.03 4.63 -9.66
N PRO A 3 22.24 3.54 -9.61
CA PRO A 3 21.13 3.38 -10.53
C PRO A 3 20.08 4.46 -10.24
N THR A 4 19.77 5.27 -11.25
CA THR A 4 18.98 6.50 -11.12
C THR A 4 17.50 6.24 -11.36
N VAL A 5 16.64 6.92 -10.60
CA VAL A 5 15.19 6.94 -10.84
C VAL A 5 14.91 7.71 -12.13
N THR A 6 14.07 7.16 -13.00
CA THR A 6 13.76 7.77 -14.30
C THR A 6 12.26 7.99 -14.44
N SER A 7 11.83 9.12 -15.00
CA SER A 7 10.42 9.35 -15.32
C SER A 7 9.95 8.38 -16.41
N THR A 8 8.69 7.99 -16.38
CA THR A 8 8.10 7.09 -17.38
C THR A 8 6.69 7.55 -17.74
N VAL A 9 6.18 7.02 -18.85
CA VAL A 9 4.80 7.19 -19.31
C VAL A 9 4.23 5.79 -19.46
N VAL A 10 3.04 5.58 -18.90
CA VAL A 10 2.34 4.30 -18.95
C VAL A 10 1.69 4.15 -20.33
N ASP A 11 1.84 2.96 -20.92
CA ASP A 11 1.22 2.58 -22.20
C ASP A 11 -0.31 2.45 -22.08
N ASP A 12 -1.04 2.38 -23.20
CA ASP A 12 -2.51 2.31 -23.28
C ASP A 12 -3.10 1.05 -22.60
N LYS A 13 -2.25 0.08 -22.23
CA LYS A 13 -2.61 -1.18 -21.55
C LYS A 13 -1.94 -1.28 -20.18
N PRO A 14 -2.51 -0.65 -19.14
CA PRO A 14 -1.87 -0.56 -17.84
C PRO A 14 -1.68 -1.93 -17.16
N GLU A 15 -2.56 -2.89 -17.40
CA GLU A 15 -2.43 -4.25 -16.87
C GLU A 15 -1.16 -4.96 -17.37
N ILE A 16 -0.85 -4.85 -18.66
CA ILE A 16 0.37 -5.45 -19.24
C ILE A 16 1.60 -4.71 -18.70
N TYR A 17 1.50 -3.38 -18.57
CA TYR A 17 2.59 -2.57 -18.03
C TYR A 17 2.89 -2.94 -16.57
N GLU A 18 1.86 -3.18 -15.75
CA GLU A 18 1.99 -3.65 -14.37
C GLU A 18 2.54 -5.07 -14.30
N ASP A 19 2.12 -5.98 -15.19
CA ASP A 19 2.69 -7.34 -15.28
C ASP A 19 4.22 -7.28 -15.42
N SER A 20 4.74 -6.52 -16.38
CA SER A 20 6.19 -6.50 -16.66
C SER A 20 7.01 -5.63 -15.70
N HIS A 21 6.44 -4.54 -15.16
CA HIS A 21 7.19 -3.57 -14.34
C HIS A 21 6.86 -3.62 -12.85
N VAL A 22 5.90 -4.45 -12.43
CA VAL A 22 5.53 -4.64 -11.04
C VAL A 22 5.51 -6.13 -10.72
N HIS A 23 4.58 -6.89 -11.30
CA HIS A 23 4.28 -8.26 -10.86
C HIS A 23 5.47 -9.20 -11.09
N ASP A 24 5.97 -9.27 -12.33
CA ASP A 24 7.13 -10.10 -12.68
C ASP A 24 8.37 -9.69 -11.90
N VAL A 25 8.54 -8.40 -11.61
CA VAL A 25 9.70 -7.92 -10.87
C VAL A 25 9.61 -8.35 -9.41
N TYR A 26 8.47 -8.18 -8.74
CA TYR A 26 8.30 -8.58 -7.35
C TYR A 26 8.44 -10.09 -7.15
N ASP A 27 7.90 -10.89 -8.07
CA ASP A 27 8.07 -12.35 -8.06
C ASP A 27 9.55 -12.74 -8.16
N GLN A 28 10.33 -12.06 -9.01
CA GLN A 28 11.77 -12.31 -9.15
C GLN A 28 12.59 -11.87 -7.93
N ILE A 29 12.18 -10.81 -7.22
CA ILE A 29 12.97 -10.23 -6.13
C ILE A 29 12.52 -10.66 -4.74
N ALA A 30 11.44 -11.44 -4.61
CA ALA A 30 10.74 -11.71 -3.34
C ALA A 30 11.66 -12.11 -2.18
N SER A 31 12.58 -13.05 -2.41
CA SER A 31 13.53 -13.51 -1.38
C SER A 31 14.50 -12.39 -0.90
N HIS A 32 15.13 -11.66 -1.84
CA HIS A 32 16.02 -10.54 -1.53
C HIS A 32 15.27 -9.33 -0.96
N PHE A 33 14.04 -9.07 -1.43
CA PHE A 33 13.16 -8.05 -0.89
C PHE A 33 12.84 -8.33 0.58
N SER A 34 12.49 -9.58 0.89
CA SER A 34 12.06 -9.97 2.23
C SER A 34 13.19 -9.87 3.26
N SER A 35 14.41 -10.30 2.91
CA SER A 35 15.56 -10.27 3.82
C SER A 35 16.00 -8.85 4.24
N THR A 36 15.67 -7.83 3.43
CA THR A 36 16.12 -6.45 3.63
C THR A 36 15.08 -5.53 4.27
N ARG A 37 13.82 -5.98 4.46
CA ARG A 37 12.70 -5.11 4.84
C ARG A 37 11.78 -5.68 5.94
N TYR A 38 12.34 -5.96 7.11
CA TYR A 38 11.58 -6.56 8.21
C TYR A 38 11.04 -5.57 9.25
N LYS A 39 11.64 -4.38 9.42
CA LYS A 39 11.27 -3.46 10.53
C LYS A 39 9.98 -2.68 10.22
N PRO A 40 8.90 -2.79 11.04
CA PRO A 40 7.67 -2.01 10.91
C PRO A 40 7.91 -0.50 10.88
N TRP A 41 7.13 0.19 10.06
CA TRP A 41 7.04 1.64 10.12
C TRP A 41 6.25 2.05 11.37
N PRO A 42 6.73 3.03 12.17
CA PRO A 42 6.09 3.44 13.42
C PRO A 42 4.60 3.75 13.30
N ILE A 43 4.17 4.54 12.31
CA ILE A 43 2.76 4.91 12.16
C ILE A 43 1.84 3.69 11.95
N ILE A 44 2.28 2.71 11.14
CA ILE A 44 1.52 1.48 10.91
C ILE A 44 1.44 0.64 12.19
N ALA A 45 2.56 0.50 12.91
CA ALA A 45 2.57 -0.25 14.17
C ALA A 45 1.67 0.41 15.23
N ASN A 46 1.68 1.75 15.32
CA ASN A 46 0.83 2.51 16.23
C ASN A 46 -0.66 2.35 15.86
N PHE A 47 -1.01 2.47 14.58
CA PHE A 47 -2.37 2.21 14.10
C PHE A 47 -2.85 0.82 14.54
N LEU A 48 -2.09 -0.23 14.25
CA LEU A 48 -2.44 -1.61 14.60
C LEU A 48 -2.50 -1.83 16.12
N ALA A 49 -1.66 -1.15 16.90
CA ALA A 49 -1.72 -1.18 18.37
C ALA A 49 -3.05 -0.62 18.91
N THR A 50 -3.67 0.34 18.22
CA THR A 50 -4.98 0.91 18.62
C THR A 50 -6.20 0.10 18.18
N ILE A 51 -6.04 -0.97 17.38
CA ILE A 51 -7.18 -1.75 16.89
C ILE A 51 -7.80 -2.58 18.02
N PRO A 52 -9.11 -2.48 18.30
CA PRO A 52 -9.74 -3.24 19.39
C PRO A 52 -9.53 -4.75 19.28
N THR A 53 -9.49 -5.42 20.44
CA THR A 53 -9.43 -6.89 20.49
C THR A 53 -10.67 -7.51 19.83
N GLY A 54 -10.48 -8.59 19.08
CA GLY A 54 -11.52 -9.30 18.35
C GLY A 54 -11.74 -8.81 16.92
N TRP A 55 -11.17 -7.67 16.54
CA TRP A 55 -11.32 -7.13 15.19
C TRP A 55 -10.59 -7.97 14.14
N ILE A 56 -11.24 -8.12 12.99
CA ILE A 56 -10.71 -8.80 11.81
C ILE A 56 -10.32 -7.73 10.80
N GLY A 57 -9.16 -7.87 10.16
CA GLY A 57 -8.71 -6.90 9.17
C GLY A 57 -8.05 -7.48 7.94
N LEU A 58 -7.85 -6.60 6.97
CA LEU A 58 -7.24 -6.89 5.68
C LEU A 58 -5.90 -6.15 5.57
N ASP A 59 -4.84 -6.86 5.18
CA ASP A 59 -3.61 -6.26 4.68
C ASP A 59 -3.60 -6.40 3.15
N SER A 60 -4.05 -5.34 2.45
CA SER A 60 -4.23 -5.30 1.00
C SER A 60 -2.91 -4.91 0.32
N GLY A 61 -2.23 -5.92 -0.23
CA GLY A 61 -0.82 -5.82 -0.66
C GLY A 61 0.16 -6.16 0.48
N THR A 62 -0.07 -7.29 1.15
CA THR A 62 0.67 -7.68 2.37
C THR A 62 2.16 -7.95 2.15
N GLY A 63 2.59 -8.16 0.90
CA GLY A 63 3.95 -8.51 0.54
C GLY A 63 4.43 -9.73 1.31
N ASN A 64 5.56 -9.59 2.01
CA ASN A 64 6.14 -10.67 2.83
C ASN A 64 5.45 -10.86 4.20
N GLY A 65 4.29 -10.25 4.42
CA GLY A 65 3.53 -10.37 5.66
C GLY A 65 4.10 -9.60 6.83
N LYS A 66 4.92 -8.56 6.58
CA LYS A 66 5.59 -7.73 7.59
C LYS A 66 4.68 -7.27 8.73
N TYR A 67 3.41 -7.01 8.45
CA TYR A 67 2.45 -6.48 9.42
C TYR A 67 1.51 -7.53 10.03
N LEU A 68 1.41 -8.73 9.44
CA LEU A 68 0.57 -9.82 9.94
C LEU A 68 0.89 -10.27 11.38
N PRO A 69 2.13 -10.16 11.89
CA PRO A 69 2.43 -10.45 13.30
C PRO A 69 2.01 -9.38 14.29
N LEU A 70 1.64 -8.18 13.83
CA LEU A 70 1.34 -7.07 14.71
C LEU A 70 -0.10 -7.11 15.25
N PRO A 71 -0.34 -6.49 16.42
CA PRO A 71 0.64 -5.92 17.35
C PRO A 71 1.38 -7.01 18.15
N LEU A 72 2.70 -6.82 18.34
CA LEU A 72 3.55 -7.82 19.04
C LEU A 72 3.25 -7.95 20.53
N GLU A 73 2.73 -6.91 21.17
CA GLU A 73 2.46 -6.88 22.61
C GLU A 73 1.22 -7.68 23.01
N ARG A 74 0.32 -7.97 22.06
CA ARG A 74 -0.92 -8.73 22.29
C ARG A 74 -1.21 -9.69 21.13
N PRO A 75 -0.34 -10.68 20.91
CA PRO A 75 -0.41 -11.57 19.77
C PRO A 75 -1.72 -12.35 19.77
N GLY A 76 -2.44 -12.32 18.64
CA GLY A 76 -3.72 -13.01 18.49
C GLY A 76 -4.96 -12.22 18.92
N ASN A 77 -4.80 -11.01 19.47
CA ASN A 77 -5.94 -10.17 19.83
C ASN A 77 -6.66 -9.58 18.61
N ILE A 78 -5.99 -9.50 17.45
CA ILE A 78 -6.60 -9.15 16.17
C ILE A 78 -6.22 -10.21 15.15
N ARG A 79 -7.07 -10.42 14.15
CA ARG A 79 -6.78 -11.34 13.03
C ARG A 79 -6.66 -10.52 11.75
N THR A 80 -5.47 -10.49 11.15
CA THR A 80 -5.26 -9.86 9.85
C THR A 80 -5.13 -10.93 8.77
N ILE A 81 -5.90 -10.81 7.70
CA ILE A 81 -5.79 -11.62 6.51
C ILE A 81 -4.94 -10.86 5.50
N GLY A 82 -3.86 -11.47 5.03
CA GLY A 82 -2.99 -10.87 4.01
C GLY A 82 -3.50 -11.17 2.59
N LEU A 83 -3.56 -10.16 1.74
CA LEU A 83 -3.83 -10.29 0.30
C LEU A 83 -2.61 -9.81 -0.47
N ASP A 84 -2.12 -10.57 -1.43
CA ASP A 84 -1.08 -10.09 -2.35
C ASP A 84 -1.18 -10.76 -3.72
N ARG A 85 -0.63 -10.10 -4.74
CA ARG A 85 -0.58 -10.59 -6.11
C ARG A 85 0.62 -11.50 -6.36
N SER A 86 1.69 -11.34 -5.58
CA SER A 86 2.94 -12.10 -5.68
C SER A 86 2.86 -13.39 -4.85
N LEU A 87 2.75 -14.53 -5.52
CA LEU A 87 2.77 -15.84 -4.87
C LEU A 87 4.07 -16.08 -4.07
N PRO A 88 5.27 -15.77 -4.57
CA PRO A 88 6.50 -15.93 -3.80
C PRO A 88 6.52 -15.11 -2.50
N LEU A 89 5.97 -13.89 -2.50
CA LEU A 89 5.86 -13.09 -1.28
C LEU A 89 4.82 -13.66 -0.31
N LEU A 90 3.69 -14.16 -0.82
CA LEU A 90 2.66 -14.81 0.02
C LEU A 90 3.14 -16.08 0.70
N GLU A 91 3.94 -16.90 0.01
CA GLU A 91 4.54 -18.09 0.63
C GLU A 91 5.45 -17.72 1.81
N ILE A 92 6.14 -16.58 1.73
CA ILE A 92 6.89 -16.03 2.86
C ILE A 92 5.92 -15.53 3.95
N ALA A 93 4.91 -14.75 3.56
CA ALA A 93 3.92 -14.15 4.47
C ALA A 93 3.16 -15.19 5.30
N LYS A 94 2.90 -16.37 4.74
CA LYS A 94 2.23 -17.51 5.38
C LYS A 94 2.87 -17.95 6.70
N THR A 95 4.16 -17.67 6.89
CA THR A 95 4.91 -18.00 8.12
C THR A 95 5.44 -16.77 8.84
N ALA A 96 4.96 -15.57 8.49
CA ALA A 96 5.41 -14.32 9.11
C ALA A 96 5.24 -14.35 10.64
N GLY A 97 6.30 -13.99 11.36
CA GLY A 97 6.34 -14.05 12.82
C GLY A 97 6.38 -15.48 13.39
N GLY A 98 6.76 -16.49 12.60
CA GLY A 98 7.02 -17.86 13.06
C GLY A 98 5.76 -18.72 13.28
N VAL A 99 4.60 -18.28 12.79
CA VAL A 99 3.32 -19.00 12.90
C VAL A 99 2.57 -18.97 11.58
N ILE A 100 1.61 -19.89 11.40
CA ILE A 100 0.78 -19.95 10.21
C ILE A 100 -0.17 -18.74 10.16
N ARG A 101 -0.17 -18.03 9.03
CA ARG A 101 -1.02 -16.86 8.75
C ARG A 101 -2.08 -17.16 7.70
N ASP A 102 -3.20 -16.45 7.79
CA ASP A 102 -4.21 -16.45 6.73
C ASP A 102 -3.74 -15.49 5.64
N VAL A 103 -3.50 -16.06 4.46
CA VAL A 103 -3.06 -15.32 3.28
C VAL A 103 -3.88 -15.77 2.08
N VAL A 104 -4.21 -14.82 1.20
CA VAL A 104 -5.02 -15.01 0.01
C VAL A 104 -4.24 -14.48 -1.19
N TRP A 105 -4.17 -15.29 -2.24
CA TRP A 105 -3.65 -14.83 -3.52
C TRP A 105 -4.74 -14.10 -4.29
N GLY A 106 -4.46 -12.87 -4.69
CA GLY A 106 -5.41 -12.07 -5.44
C GLY A 106 -4.88 -10.68 -5.77
N ASP A 107 -5.70 -9.95 -6.51
CA ASP A 107 -5.41 -8.58 -6.92
C ASP A 107 -6.15 -7.58 -6.01
N VAL A 108 -5.50 -6.47 -5.64
CA VAL A 108 -6.09 -5.40 -4.82
C VAL A 108 -7.25 -4.67 -5.50
N LEU A 109 -7.39 -4.83 -6.82
CA LEU A 109 -8.52 -4.35 -7.62
C LEU A 109 -9.68 -5.35 -7.67
N GLY A 110 -9.44 -6.60 -7.26
CA GLY A 110 -10.40 -7.70 -7.33
C GLY A 110 -11.59 -7.51 -6.40
N TYR A 111 -12.72 -8.13 -6.75
CA TYR A 111 -13.95 -8.14 -5.94
C TYR A 111 -14.10 -9.46 -5.17
N GLY A 112 -13.10 -9.77 -4.33
CA GLY A 112 -13.02 -11.05 -3.62
C GLY A 112 -13.72 -11.08 -2.26
N TRP A 113 -14.14 -9.93 -1.74
CA TRP A 113 -14.64 -9.77 -0.38
C TRP A 113 -16.11 -9.37 -0.36
N ARG A 114 -16.84 -9.80 0.67
CA ARG A 114 -18.16 -9.23 0.96
C ARG A 114 -17.98 -7.78 1.42
N THR A 115 -18.91 -6.91 1.06
CA THR A 115 -18.94 -5.54 1.60
C THR A 115 -19.01 -5.59 3.12
N GLY A 116 -18.15 -4.83 3.80
CA GLY A 116 -18.09 -4.79 5.25
C GLY A 116 -17.51 -6.03 5.92
N ALA A 117 -16.79 -6.89 5.20
CA ALA A 117 -16.20 -8.12 5.75
C ALA A 117 -15.16 -7.88 6.85
N PHE A 118 -14.54 -6.69 6.89
CA PHE A 118 -13.44 -6.38 7.80
C PHE A 118 -13.78 -5.21 8.71
N ASP A 119 -13.25 -5.22 9.93
CA ASP A 119 -13.34 -4.07 10.84
C ASP A 119 -12.25 -3.02 10.54
N TYR A 120 -11.14 -3.44 9.92
CA TYR A 120 -10.10 -2.52 9.46
C TYR A 120 -9.38 -3.03 8.21
N ALA A 121 -8.73 -2.13 7.48
CA ALA A 121 -7.83 -2.49 6.39
C ALA A 121 -6.57 -1.62 6.41
N ILE A 122 -5.46 -2.19 5.93
CA ILE A 122 -4.24 -1.44 5.64
C ILE A 122 -3.84 -1.67 4.18
N SER A 123 -3.24 -0.66 3.55
CA SER A 123 -2.64 -0.74 2.22
C SER A 123 -1.31 0.00 2.24
N ILE A 124 -0.22 -0.75 2.45
CA ILE A 124 1.08 -0.17 2.77
C ILE A 124 2.05 -0.38 1.61
N ALA A 125 2.51 0.71 1.00
CA ALA A 125 3.39 0.69 -0.17
C ALA A 125 2.87 -0.24 -1.28
N THR A 126 1.58 -0.10 -1.61
CA THR A 126 0.87 -0.96 -2.56
C THR A 126 0.27 -0.16 -3.71
N ILE A 127 -0.70 0.72 -3.47
CA ILE A 127 -1.46 1.37 -4.55
C ILE A 127 -0.62 2.28 -5.47
N HIS A 128 0.57 2.72 -5.04
CA HIS A 128 1.51 3.43 -5.91
C HIS A 128 2.08 2.56 -7.04
N HIS A 129 1.82 1.25 -7.05
CA HIS A 129 2.20 0.35 -8.13
C HIS A 129 1.15 0.27 -9.24
N LEU A 130 -0.02 0.88 -9.03
CA LEU A 130 -1.10 0.88 -10.01
C LEU A 130 -0.88 2.02 -11.00
N ALA A 131 -0.81 1.68 -12.27
CA ALA A 131 -0.23 2.49 -13.32
C ALA A 131 -1.11 3.68 -13.70
N THR A 132 -2.43 3.59 -13.53
CA THR A 132 -3.34 4.69 -13.84
C THR A 132 -4.06 5.26 -12.61
N PRO A 133 -4.47 6.54 -12.65
CA PRO A 133 -5.32 7.14 -11.62
C PRO A 133 -6.61 6.35 -11.38
N GLU A 134 -7.22 5.78 -12.41
CA GLU A 134 -8.46 5.01 -12.33
C GLU A 134 -8.26 3.71 -11.55
N ARG A 135 -7.14 3.02 -11.76
CA ARG A 135 -6.79 1.81 -11.02
C ARG A 135 -6.50 2.14 -9.55
N ARG A 136 -5.80 3.25 -9.28
CA ARG A 136 -5.58 3.75 -7.91
C ARG A 136 -6.90 4.09 -7.20
N GLN A 137 -7.84 4.75 -7.90
CA GLN A 137 -9.19 5.03 -7.39
C GLN A 137 -9.93 3.73 -7.07
N LEU A 138 -9.91 2.76 -7.99
CA LEU A 138 -10.56 1.47 -7.78
C LEU A 138 -10.00 0.75 -6.54
N ALA A 139 -8.69 0.72 -6.33
CA ALA A 139 -8.10 0.11 -5.13
C ALA A 139 -8.58 0.77 -3.83
N VAL A 140 -8.70 2.11 -3.80
CA VAL A 140 -9.23 2.84 -2.64
C VAL A 140 -10.71 2.52 -2.43
N GLN A 141 -11.50 2.46 -3.49
CA GLN A 141 -12.91 2.04 -3.42
C GLN A 141 -13.04 0.62 -2.88
N ARG A 142 -12.19 -0.33 -3.32
CA ARG A 142 -12.17 -1.69 -2.77
C ARG A 142 -11.88 -1.74 -1.27
N LEU A 143 -10.98 -0.90 -0.77
CA LEU A 143 -10.73 -0.78 0.68
C LEU A 143 -11.97 -0.25 1.41
N LEU A 144 -12.62 0.79 0.88
CA LEU A 144 -13.83 1.39 1.47
C LEU A 144 -15.01 0.42 1.49
N GLU A 145 -15.16 -0.40 0.45
CA GLU A 145 -16.17 -1.46 0.38
C GLU A 145 -15.86 -2.62 1.34
N ALA A 146 -14.59 -3.00 1.48
CA ALA A 146 -14.18 -4.15 2.26
C ALA A 146 -14.39 -3.96 3.77
N VAL A 147 -14.29 -2.72 4.28
CA VAL A 147 -14.44 -2.44 5.71
C VAL A 147 -15.88 -2.12 6.13
N SER A 148 -16.19 -2.38 7.41
CA SER A 148 -17.49 -2.11 8.02
C SER A 148 -17.95 -0.67 7.77
N ALA A 149 -19.19 -0.51 7.31
CA ALA A 149 -19.78 0.80 7.10
C ALA A 149 -19.98 1.59 8.39
N SER A 150 -20.11 0.91 9.53
CA SER A 150 -20.46 1.54 10.81
C SER A 150 -19.24 2.02 11.60
N HIS A 151 -18.10 1.35 11.44
CA HIS A 151 -16.91 1.57 12.30
C HIS A 151 -15.57 1.26 11.62
N GLY A 152 -15.57 0.94 10.33
CA GLY A 152 -14.38 0.50 9.60
C GLY A 152 -13.22 1.49 9.69
N ARG A 153 -12.01 1.02 9.93
CA ARG A 153 -10.80 1.87 9.94
C ARG A 153 -9.86 1.51 8.79
N ILE A 154 -9.31 2.49 8.10
CA ILE A 154 -8.39 2.22 6.97
C ILE A 154 -7.12 3.04 7.15
N LEU A 155 -5.95 2.45 6.91
CA LEU A 155 -4.69 3.18 6.79
C LEU A 155 -4.04 2.92 5.43
N ILE A 156 -3.81 3.98 4.65
CA ILE A 156 -3.12 3.91 3.36
C ILE A 156 -1.78 4.63 3.49
N TYR A 157 -0.71 4.03 2.96
CA TYR A 157 0.65 4.55 3.04
C TYR A 157 1.36 4.41 1.69
N VAL A 158 1.81 5.52 1.09
CA VAL A 158 2.34 5.56 -0.29
C VAL A 158 3.63 6.37 -0.36
N TRP A 159 4.44 6.14 -1.40
CA TRP A 159 5.69 6.91 -1.58
C TRP A 159 5.39 8.34 -2.02
N ALA A 160 6.07 9.29 -1.39
CA ALA A 160 6.02 10.70 -1.73
C ALA A 160 7.06 11.05 -2.79
N ILE A 161 6.86 12.17 -3.50
CA ILE A 161 7.90 12.78 -4.33
C ILE A 161 9.04 13.30 -3.43
N GLU A 162 8.67 13.96 -2.34
CA GLU A 162 9.58 14.53 -1.34
C GLU A 162 10.37 13.41 -0.67
N GLN A 163 11.70 13.48 -0.80
CA GLN A 163 12.62 12.52 -0.20
C GLN A 163 13.34 13.16 0.99
N ASP A 164 13.51 12.41 2.06
CA ASP A 164 14.34 12.81 3.20
C ASP A 164 15.84 12.61 2.93
N GLU A 165 16.68 13.15 3.81
CA GLU A 165 18.14 13.03 3.74
C GLU A 165 18.65 11.59 3.82
N LEU A 166 17.84 10.66 4.33
CA LEU A 166 18.17 9.24 4.44
C LEU A 166 17.79 8.47 3.16
N SER A 167 17.06 9.09 2.24
CA SER A 167 16.68 8.49 0.98
C SER A 167 17.89 8.32 0.08
N LYS A 168 18.08 7.10 -0.40
CA LYS A 168 19.15 6.77 -1.37
C LYS A 168 18.74 7.10 -2.81
N ARG A 169 17.66 7.86 -3.00
CA ARG A 169 17.03 8.10 -4.30
C ARG A 169 17.05 9.58 -4.63
N THR A 170 17.35 9.87 -5.88
CA THR A 170 17.19 11.22 -6.45
C THR A 170 16.05 11.15 -7.44
N VAL A 171 14.92 11.78 -7.11
CA VAL A 171 13.80 11.96 -8.03
C VAL A 171 14.20 13.06 -9.04
N PRO A 172 13.90 12.92 -10.34
CA PRO A 172 14.28 13.91 -11.36
C PRO A 172 13.90 15.36 -10.99
N ALA A 173 14.70 16.34 -11.39
CA ALA A 173 14.59 17.73 -10.89
C ALA A 173 13.32 18.49 -11.30
N ASN A 174 12.54 17.98 -12.27
CA ASN A 174 11.27 18.60 -12.68
C ASN A 174 10.12 18.33 -11.68
N SER A 175 10.39 17.60 -10.59
CA SER A 175 9.38 16.96 -9.76
C SER A 175 9.00 17.71 -8.48
N GLN A 176 9.81 18.66 -8.00
CA GLN A 176 9.53 19.33 -6.72
C GLN A 176 8.45 20.42 -6.80
N SER A 177 7.94 20.73 -8.00
CA SER A 177 6.96 21.80 -8.24
C SER A 177 5.66 21.34 -8.90
N SER A 178 5.43 20.04 -9.08
CA SER A 178 4.18 19.53 -9.66
C SER A 178 3.10 19.39 -8.60
N GLN A 179 1.90 19.93 -8.87
CA GLN A 179 0.71 19.66 -8.04
C GLN A 179 0.21 18.21 -8.18
N ASN A 180 0.72 17.48 -9.17
CA ASN A 180 0.37 16.09 -9.43
C ASN A 180 1.56 15.18 -9.13
N GLY A 181 1.28 13.94 -8.73
CA GLY A 181 2.27 12.88 -8.60
C GLY A 181 2.99 12.56 -9.90
N GLN A 182 4.03 11.74 -9.80
CA GLN A 182 4.89 11.40 -10.92
C GLN A 182 5.09 9.91 -11.08
N ASP A 183 4.97 9.45 -12.32
CA ASP A 183 5.28 8.10 -12.75
C ASP A 183 6.79 7.93 -12.98
N VAL A 184 7.38 6.96 -12.30
CA VAL A 184 8.81 6.69 -12.34
C VAL A 184 9.14 5.19 -12.40
N LEU A 185 10.29 4.88 -12.96
CA LEU A 185 10.96 3.60 -12.85
C LEU A 185 12.07 3.68 -11.80
N VAL A 186 11.97 2.80 -10.81
CA VAL A 186 12.89 2.70 -9.69
C VAL A 186 13.71 1.41 -9.82
N PRO A 187 15.03 1.53 -9.97
CA PRO A 187 15.88 0.37 -10.18
C PRO A 187 16.02 -0.48 -8.92
N TRP A 188 16.06 -1.79 -9.12
CA TRP A 188 16.38 -2.79 -8.11
C TRP A 188 17.57 -3.61 -8.57
N VAL A 189 18.69 -3.48 -7.84
CA VAL A 189 19.93 -4.21 -8.13
C VAL A 189 19.89 -5.57 -7.44
N LEU A 190 19.95 -6.63 -8.21
CA LEU A 190 20.16 -7.98 -7.72
C LEU A 190 21.66 -8.22 -7.56
N ASN A 191 22.14 -8.30 -6.33
CA ASN A 191 23.50 -8.76 -6.07
C ASN A 191 23.54 -10.28 -6.22
N GLN A 192 24.29 -10.78 -7.20
CA GLN A 192 24.54 -12.22 -7.31
C GLN A 192 25.45 -12.68 -6.16
N PRO A 193 25.12 -13.79 -5.47
CA PRO A 193 25.90 -14.25 -4.32
C PRO A 193 27.27 -14.84 -4.66
N SER A 194 27.68 -14.94 -5.93
CA SER A 194 28.99 -15.50 -6.32
C SER A 194 30.00 -14.42 -6.72
N LYS A 195 31.16 -14.38 -6.05
CA LYS A 195 32.33 -13.58 -6.46
C LYS A 195 32.98 -14.04 -7.79
N GLU A 196 32.43 -15.07 -8.43
CA GLU A 196 33.00 -15.74 -9.62
C GLU A 196 32.22 -15.46 -10.91
N SER A 197 31.07 -14.78 -10.84
CA SER A 197 30.28 -14.45 -12.02
C SER A 197 30.78 -13.14 -12.66
N LEU A 198 31.40 -13.24 -13.84
CA LEU A 198 31.80 -12.12 -14.71
C LEU A 198 30.61 -11.34 -15.31
N GLN A 199 29.37 -11.69 -14.96
CA GLN A 199 28.19 -10.99 -15.48
C GLN A 199 27.85 -9.76 -14.63
N PRO A 200 27.47 -8.63 -15.29
CA PRO A 200 27.06 -7.44 -14.57
C PRO A 200 25.84 -7.71 -13.69
N ALA A 201 25.75 -7.01 -12.55
CA ALA A 201 24.59 -7.11 -11.66
C ALA A 201 23.30 -6.82 -12.43
N ARG A 202 22.33 -7.74 -12.34
CA ARG A 202 21.04 -7.58 -13.03
C ARG A 202 20.24 -6.48 -12.34
N VAL A 203 19.84 -5.47 -13.11
CA VAL A 203 18.99 -4.37 -12.63
C VAL A 203 17.60 -4.54 -13.21
N LEU A 204 16.60 -4.62 -12.34
CA LEU A 204 15.19 -4.65 -12.72
C LEU A 204 14.57 -3.27 -12.48
N GLN A 205 13.74 -2.79 -13.40
CA GLN A 205 13.08 -1.50 -13.29
C GLN A 205 11.66 -1.69 -12.77
N ARG A 206 11.34 -1.04 -11.64
CA ARG A 206 10.03 -1.16 -11.01
C ARG A 206 9.23 0.11 -11.17
N TYR A 207 8.00 -0.02 -11.63
CA TYR A 207 7.11 1.13 -11.74
C TYR A 207 6.62 1.60 -10.37
N TYR A 208 6.56 2.92 -10.20
CA TYR A 208 5.93 3.61 -9.08
C TYR A 208 5.27 4.91 -9.55
N HIS A 209 4.10 5.19 -9.01
CA HIS A 209 3.53 6.52 -8.93
C HIS A 209 3.95 7.18 -7.60
N MET A 210 4.86 8.14 -7.64
CA MET A 210 5.23 8.94 -6.47
C MET A 210 4.18 10.03 -6.25
N PHE A 211 3.49 9.98 -5.13
CA PHE A 211 2.40 10.90 -4.82
C PHE A 211 2.94 12.29 -4.48
N ALA A 212 2.25 13.32 -4.97
CA ALA A 212 2.47 14.70 -4.54
C ALA A 212 1.74 15.02 -3.23
N GLN A 213 2.11 16.13 -2.59
CA GLN A 213 1.40 16.64 -1.42
C GLN A 213 -0.11 16.80 -1.71
N ASN A 214 -0.95 16.35 -0.77
CA ASN A 214 -2.41 16.37 -0.83
C ASN A 214 -3.06 15.44 -1.89
N GLU A 215 -2.28 14.76 -2.73
CA GLU A 215 -2.84 13.85 -3.74
C GLU A 215 -3.55 12.65 -3.10
N LEU A 216 -2.95 12.05 -2.06
CA LEU A 216 -3.55 10.89 -1.39
C LEU A 216 -4.86 11.24 -0.64
N PRO A 217 -4.93 12.29 0.20
CA PRO A 217 -6.21 12.74 0.77
C PRO A 217 -7.25 13.08 -0.31
N GLY A 218 -6.85 13.81 -1.36
CA GLY A 218 -7.75 14.16 -2.47
C GLY A 218 -8.29 12.94 -3.22
N LEU A 219 -7.45 11.92 -3.44
CA LEU A 219 -7.85 10.64 -4.03
C LEU A 219 -8.93 9.95 -3.19
N VAL A 220 -8.76 9.89 -1.86
CA VAL A 220 -9.73 9.26 -0.97
C VAL A 220 -11.06 10.02 -0.96
N ILE A 221 -11.01 11.35 -0.86
CA ILE A 221 -12.21 12.20 -0.89
C ILE A 221 -13.01 11.96 -2.18
N LYS A 222 -12.32 12.00 -3.33
CA LYS A 222 -12.91 11.72 -4.63
C LYS A 222 -13.57 10.33 -4.68
N CYS A 223 -12.90 9.31 -4.14
CA CYS A 223 -13.46 7.95 -4.10
C CYS A 223 -14.72 7.87 -3.24
N ALA A 224 -14.71 8.52 -2.06
CA ALA A 224 -15.87 8.57 -1.18
C ALA A 224 -17.07 9.26 -1.85
N GLU A 225 -16.85 10.42 -2.48
CA GLU A 225 -17.89 11.16 -3.19
C GLU A 225 -18.48 10.33 -4.35
N GLN A 226 -17.65 9.66 -5.15
CA GLN A 226 -18.09 8.77 -6.23
C GLN A 226 -18.91 7.58 -5.72
N MET A 227 -18.66 7.13 -4.50
CA MET A 227 -19.43 6.09 -3.82
C MET A 227 -20.68 6.62 -3.11
N GLY A 228 -20.97 7.92 -3.21
CA GLY A 228 -22.11 8.55 -2.54
C GLY A 228 -21.93 8.68 -1.02
N LEU A 229 -20.69 8.67 -0.53
CA LEU A 229 -20.36 8.80 0.88
C LEU A 229 -20.12 10.27 1.25
N CYS A 230 -20.64 10.69 2.40
CA CYS A 230 -20.32 11.98 3.00
C CYS A 230 -18.84 12.03 3.44
N VAL A 231 -18.22 13.21 3.35
CA VAL A 231 -16.85 13.45 3.83
C VAL A 231 -16.90 14.40 5.00
N GLY A 232 -16.54 13.90 6.18
CA GLY A 232 -16.50 14.67 7.41
C GLY A 232 -16.90 13.85 8.65
N PRO A 233 -16.86 14.46 9.84
CA PRO A 233 -17.29 13.84 11.08
C PRO A 233 -18.76 13.41 11.04
N LYS A 234 -19.08 12.24 11.60
CA LYS A 234 -20.47 11.73 11.69
C LYS A 234 -21.46 12.74 12.28
N ALA A 235 -21.00 13.57 13.23
CA ALA A 235 -21.83 14.54 13.94
C ALA A 235 -22.41 15.65 13.03
N ASP A 236 -21.81 15.85 11.86
CA ASP A 236 -22.19 16.93 10.95
C ASP A 236 -23.32 16.53 9.99
N PHE A 237 -23.76 15.26 10.01
CA PHE A 237 -24.72 14.70 9.07
C PHE A 237 -25.97 14.14 9.76
N SER A 238 -27.09 14.16 9.03
CA SER A 238 -28.37 13.62 9.49
C SER A 238 -28.35 12.09 9.61
N THR A 239 -29.29 11.55 10.39
CA THR A 239 -29.54 10.10 10.53
C THR A 239 -29.82 9.45 9.17
N GLY A 240 -29.29 8.24 8.94
CA GLY A 240 -29.43 7.52 7.67
C GLY A 240 -28.34 7.86 6.64
N SER A 241 -27.40 8.74 6.97
CA SER A 241 -26.23 9.04 6.14
C SER A 241 -25.12 8.03 6.37
N SER A 242 -24.23 7.89 5.40
CA SER A 242 -22.97 7.16 5.58
C SER A 242 -21.83 7.94 4.99
N GLY A 243 -20.64 7.80 5.58
CA GLY A 243 -19.52 8.64 5.22
C GLY A 243 -18.17 8.07 5.63
N ILE A 244 -17.16 8.90 5.37
CA ILE A 244 -15.81 8.74 5.89
C ILE A 244 -15.39 10.00 6.65
N GLU A 245 -14.52 9.82 7.61
CA GLU A 245 -13.79 10.87 8.31
C GLU A 245 -12.29 10.61 8.12
N ILE A 246 -11.54 11.62 7.67
CA ILE A 246 -10.08 11.59 7.70
C ILE A 246 -9.67 11.89 9.15
N ILE A 247 -9.17 10.88 9.84
CA ILE A 247 -8.76 10.99 11.25
C ILE A 247 -7.42 11.70 11.37
N GLN A 248 -6.51 11.38 10.45
CA GLN A 248 -5.21 12.03 10.31
C GLN A 248 -4.65 11.73 8.92
N ASP A 249 -3.84 12.66 8.43
CA ASP A 249 -3.00 12.47 7.26
C ASP A 249 -1.68 13.20 7.47
N GLY A 250 -0.66 12.83 6.73
CA GLY A 250 0.62 13.48 6.85
C GLY A 250 1.73 12.82 6.07
N TRP A 251 2.95 13.23 6.37
CA TRP A 251 4.16 12.75 5.72
C TRP A 251 5.15 12.21 6.75
N GLU A 252 5.75 11.07 6.46
CA GLU A 252 6.77 10.42 7.28
C GLU A 252 7.80 9.73 6.37
N ARG A 253 9.07 10.12 6.49
CA ARG A 253 10.22 9.39 5.91
C ARG A 253 10.08 9.13 4.41
N SER A 254 9.74 10.16 3.65
CA SER A 254 9.51 10.09 2.19
C SER A 254 8.21 9.38 1.76
N ASN A 255 7.20 9.34 2.63
CA ASN A 255 5.92 8.70 2.36
C ASN A 255 4.76 9.54 2.87
N TYR A 256 3.66 9.55 2.13
CA TYR A 256 2.38 10.08 2.59
C TYR A 256 1.52 8.97 3.20
N TYR A 257 0.68 9.34 4.16
CA TYR A 257 -0.31 8.45 4.73
C TYR A 257 -1.64 9.16 4.98
N VAL A 258 -2.71 8.37 5.02
CA VAL A 258 -4.04 8.81 5.44
C VAL A 258 -4.72 7.70 6.25
N GLU A 259 -5.24 8.06 7.42
CA GLU A 259 -6.09 7.23 8.25
C GLU A 259 -7.55 7.67 8.11
N LEU A 260 -8.42 6.71 7.85
CA LEU A 260 -9.85 6.92 7.63
C LEU A 260 -10.67 6.16 8.65
N ARG A 261 -11.84 6.72 8.98
CA ARG A 261 -12.92 6.01 9.65
C ARG A 261 -14.19 6.06 8.81
N ARG A 262 -14.77 4.89 8.53
CA ARG A 262 -16.12 4.73 7.98
C ARG A 262 -17.14 4.84 9.10
N TRP A 263 -18.25 5.49 8.79
CA TRP A 263 -19.37 5.62 9.71
C TRP A 263 -20.71 5.58 8.96
N GLN A 264 -21.74 5.16 9.69
CA GLN A 264 -23.14 5.19 9.27
C GLN A 264 -23.97 5.70 10.45
N SER A 265 -24.90 6.63 10.19
CA SER A 265 -25.74 7.29 11.19
C SER A 265 -27.11 6.66 11.39
#